data_AF-A0A1Q8S098-F1
#
_entry.id   AF-A0A1Q8S098-F1
#
_cell.length_a   1.000
_cell.length_b   1.000
_cell.length_c   1.000
_cell.angle_alpha   90.00
_cell.angle_beta   90.00
_cell.angle_gamma   90.00
#
_symmetry.space_group_name_H-M   'P 1'
#
loop_
_entity.id
_entity.type
_entity.pdbx_description
1 polymer ?
#
loop_
_entity_poly.entity_id
_entity_poly.type
_entity_poly.pdbx_seq_one_letter_code
_entity_poly.pdbx_strand_id
1 'polypeptide(L)'
;MASAEVGSPRIERRERDGEPAPEERDDGERRHRRDDERHRDRDRERDRTDSYRPARQEKRRPTPPVKTEEEKQAIAKAEYEKLLSMRSGGTYIPPARLRALQAQITDKSSKEYQRLMWEALKKSINGLINKVNYSNIKHIVPELFGENLIKGRGLFCRSIMKAQAASLPFTPVFAAMAAIVNTKLPAVGELLVKRLVISFRKGFKRSDKAVCVSSTTFLAHLINHQVAHERLAGQMLLLLLHKPTDDSVEIAVNFMREVGQHLQDMQPAIALAVWDQLRNVLHEADIDKRVQYMIEVLFQVRKDDFKDNPPIKEELDLVEEEDQITHMVDLDGDIDVQDGLNIFKYDPQWEEHEEAYKKLKAEILGEGSDYEDDDDDEDESSEEEENEEEKAMEIKDQSNTDLVNLRRTIYLTVMSSIDPEEAVHKLLRVNLPPGQEPELPSMIVEICSQEKTFSKFHGLIGERFAKLNRLWTSLFEDSFADYYNKIHRYETNRLRNVARFFAHLLATDAIGWHVLSVIHLNEEETTSSSRIFIKILFQDIAEEIGMAKLQARMKDEILQPSFLGLFPRDNARNIRFSINYFTSIGMGALTEASREYLQNMPKPALPAPAAADSDSDPKGPESSQSQRHTTS
;
A
#
# COMPACT_ATOMS: atom_id res chain seq x y z
N MET A 1 -5.88 36.31 -62.13
CA MET A 1 -5.98 35.37 -63.28
C MET A 1 -6.12 33.96 -62.71
N ALA A 2 -6.79 33.05 -63.44
CA ALA A 2 -6.99 31.60 -63.23
C ALA A 2 -6.47 30.97 -61.91
N SER A 3 -7.24 30.25 -61.07
CA SER A 3 -8.46 29.44 -61.29
C SER A 3 -8.29 28.25 -62.25
N ALA A 4 -7.96 27.08 -61.70
CA ALA A 4 -8.19 25.75 -62.26
C ALA A 4 -8.28 24.72 -61.11
N GLU A 5 -9.11 23.68 -61.27
CA GLU A 5 -9.38 22.64 -60.26
C GLU A 5 -8.98 21.23 -60.77
N VAL A 6 -9.22 20.22 -59.92
CA VAL A 6 -9.32 18.77 -60.21
C VAL A 6 -8.00 18.01 -60.43
N GLY A 7 -7.83 16.90 -59.69
CA GLY A 7 -6.77 15.91 -59.98
C GLY A 7 -6.34 15.01 -58.82
N SER A 8 -7.23 14.17 -58.27
CA SER A 8 -6.83 13.11 -57.32
C SER A 8 -6.49 11.80 -58.04
N PRO A 9 -5.37 11.15 -57.69
CA PRO A 9 -5.19 9.71 -57.89
C PRO A 9 -5.13 8.96 -56.54
N ARG A 10 -5.78 7.79 -56.48
CA ARG A 10 -5.73 6.88 -55.31
C ARG A 10 -5.58 5.45 -55.85
N ILE A 11 -4.81 4.63 -55.15
CA ILE A 11 -4.59 3.18 -55.40
C ILE A 11 -3.75 2.85 -56.66
N GLU A 12 -2.52 2.42 -56.43
CA GLU A 12 -2.05 1.14 -56.98
C GLU A 12 -1.46 0.31 -55.82
N ARG A 13 -2.17 -0.76 -55.41
CA ARG A 13 -1.54 -1.89 -54.73
C ARG A 13 -1.11 -2.85 -55.83
N ARG A 14 0.16 -3.27 -55.84
CA ARG A 14 0.63 -4.28 -56.78
C ARG A 14 0.61 -5.65 -56.12
N GLU A 15 -0.48 -6.37 -56.35
CA GLU A 15 -0.60 -7.79 -56.06
C GLU A 15 0.37 -8.59 -56.96
N ARG A 16 0.70 -9.81 -56.54
CA ARG A 16 1.32 -10.80 -57.41
C ARG A 16 0.85 -12.20 -57.02
N ASP A 17 0.22 -12.86 -57.97
CA ASP A 17 -0.58 -14.06 -57.79
C ASP A 17 0.27 -15.34 -57.62
N GLY A 18 -0.35 -16.39 -57.08
CA GLY A 18 0.27 -17.69 -56.79
C GLY A 18 -0.73 -18.69 -56.21
N GLU A 19 -1.76 -19.02 -56.98
CA GLU A 19 -2.92 -19.85 -56.58
C GLU A 19 -2.63 -21.38 -56.48
N PRO A 20 -3.58 -22.23 -55.98
CA PRO A 20 -3.23 -23.39 -55.15
C PRO A 20 -3.58 -24.80 -55.72
N ALA A 21 -3.30 -25.83 -54.88
CA ALA A 21 -3.78 -27.23 -54.97
C ALA A 21 -3.11 -28.09 -56.10
N PRO A 22 -3.20 -29.45 -56.13
CA PRO A 22 -4.27 -30.33 -55.61
C PRO A 22 -3.80 -31.55 -54.75
N GLU A 23 -4.75 -32.46 -54.48
CA GLU A 23 -4.61 -33.75 -53.76
C GLU A 23 -4.26 -34.93 -54.69
N GLU A 24 -3.71 -36.03 -54.12
CA GLU A 24 -4.20 -37.44 -54.21
C GLU A 24 -3.11 -38.56 -54.16
N ARG A 25 -3.39 -39.63 -53.38
CA ARG A 25 -2.90 -41.05 -53.50
C ARG A 25 -1.40 -41.35 -53.25
N ASP A 26 -0.95 -42.56 -52.87
CA ASP A 26 -1.46 -43.82 -52.25
C ASP A 26 -0.17 -44.64 -51.89
N ASP A 27 -0.03 -45.59 -50.93
CA ASP A 27 -0.74 -46.13 -49.76
C ASP A 27 0.35 -46.68 -48.78
N GLY A 28 0.03 -47.14 -47.56
CA GLY A 28 1.03 -47.55 -46.56
C GLY A 28 0.63 -48.44 -45.37
N GLU A 29 -0.51 -49.13 -45.40
CA GLU A 29 -0.87 -50.29 -44.54
C GLU A 29 -0.85 -50.22 -42.98
N ARG A 30 -2.05 -50.51 -42.41
CA ARG A 30 -2.35 -51.37 -41.23
C ARG A 30 -2.40 -50.83 -39.77
N ARG A 31 -3.65 -50.77 -39.28
CA ARG A 31 -4.20 -51.39 -38.04
C ARG A 31 -3.78 -50.82 -36.64
N HIS A 32 -4.67 -50.69 -35.64
CA HIS A 32 -6.14 -50.65 -35.60
C HIS A 32 -6.63 -50.23 -34.19
N ARG A 33 -7.48 -49.19 -34.07
CA ARG A 33 -8.33 -48.84 -32.89
C ARG A 33 -7.55 -48.48 -31.59
N ARG A 34 -7.91 -47.44 -30.82
CA ARG A 34 -9.20 -47.12 -30.15
C ARG A 34 -9.66 -48.15 -29.13
N ASP A 35 -10.23 -47.80 -27.98
CA ASP A 35 -10.18 -46.57 -27.16
C ASP A 35 -10.78 -46.96 -25.78
N ASP A 36 -10.34 -46.27 -24.74
CA ASP A 36 -11.09 -45.95 -23.51
C ASP A 36 -11.61 -47.00 -22.48
N GLU A 37 -11.81 -46.43 -21.29
CA GLU A 37 -12.67 -46.78 -20.14
C GLU A 37 -12.66 -48.18 -19.48
N ARG A 38 -12.19 -48.14 -18.21
CA ARG A 38 -12.90 -48.57 -16.98
C ARG A 38 -13.80 -49.82 -17.06
N HIS A 39 -13.47 -50.84 -16.24
CA HIS A 39 -14.50 -51.41 -15.36
C HIS A 39 -13.93 -52.04 -14.08
N ARG A 40 -14.70 -51.95 -12.98
CA ARG A 40 -14.64 -52.91 -11.87
C ARG A 40 -15.37 -54.18 -12.32
N ASP A 41 -15.01 -55.39 -11.93
CA ASP A 41 -15.09 -55.92 -10.57
C ASP A 41 -14.43 -57.32 -10.54
N ARG A 42 -14.40 -57.96 -9.35
CA ARG A 42 -14.28 -59.41 -9.08
C ARG A 42 -13.72 -60.34 -10.17
N ASP A 43 -12.67 -61.08 -9.78
CA ASP A 43 -12.86 -62.53 -9.69
C ASP A 43 -12.12 -63.12 -8.47
N ARG A 44 -12.65 -64.21 -7.92
CA ARG A 44 -12.05 -65.05 -6.87
C ARG A 44 -11.98 -66.48 -7.39
N GLU A 45 -11.08 -67.27 -6.82
CA GLU A 45 -10.83 -68.69 -7.16
C GLU A 45 -10.15 -68.86 -8.54
N ARG A 46 -9.02 -69.58 -8.67
CA ARG A 46 -8.66 -70.83 -7.99
C ARG A 46 -7.20 -70.96 -7.57
N ASP A 47 -7.05 -71.31 -6.30
CA ASP A 47 -6.09 -72.24 -5.70
C ASP A 47 -5.52 -73.34 -6.64
N ARG A 48 -4.19 -73.33 -6.91
CA ARG A 48 -3.22 -74.42 -6.60
C ARG A 48 -1.83 -74.27 -7.23
N THR A 49 -0.80 -74.66 -6.46
CA THR A 49 0.57 -75.09 -6.85
C THR A 49 1.37 -74.14 -7.77
N ASP A 50 2.62 -73.77 -7.45
CA ASP A 50 3.72 -74.63 -6.99
C ASP A 50 4.67 -73.89 -6.02
N SER A 51 5.37 -74.62 -5.15
CA SER A 51 6.01 -74.06 -3.95
C SER A 51 7.45 -74.54 -3.71
N TYR A 52 8.35 -74.39 -4.70
CA TYR A 52 9.80 -74.47 -4.42
C TYR A 52 10.70 -73.69 -5.41
N ARG A 53 11.26 -72.55 -4.96
CA ARG A 53 12.49 -71.99 -5.56
C ARG A 53 13.29 -71.20 -4.51
N PRO A 54 14.59 -71.48 -4.29
CA PRO A 54 15.34 -70.93 -3.16
C PRO A 54 15.72 -69.45 -3.34
N ALA A 55 15.83 -68.74 -2.21
CA ALA A 55 16.21 -67.33 -2.17
C ALA A 55 17.64 -67.09 -2.67
N ARG A 56 17.81 -66.04 -3.48
CA ARG A 56 19.12 -65.59 -3.98
C ARG A 56 19.80 -64.74 -2.91
N GLN A 57 20.92 -65.20 -2.36
CA GLN A 57 21.70 -64.43 -1.40
C GLN A 57 22.15 -63.08 -1.98
N GLU A 58 21.68 -61.99 -1.38
CA GLU A 58 22.28 -60.68 -1.60
C GLU A 58 23.61 -60.58 -0.85
N LYS A 59 24.68 -60.26 -1.59
CA LYS A 59 25.98 -59.94 -0.98
C LYS A 59 25.85 -58.58 -0.30
N ARG A 60 25.74 -58.58 1.04
CA ARG A 60 25.85 -57.37 1.89
C ARG A 60 27.05 -56.54 1.42
N ARG A 61 26.80 -55.30 0.99
CA ARG A 61 27.86 -54.29 0.88
C ARG A 61 28.31 -53.94 2.30
N PRO A 62 29.62 -53.71 2.55
CA PRO A 62 30.06 -53.21 3.84
C PRO A 62 29.44 -51.82 4.08
N THR A 63 28.89 -51.61 5.26
CA THR A 63 28.50 -50.28 5.73
C THR A 63 29.74 -49.40 5.83
N PRO A 64 29.73 -48.15 5.35
CA PRO A 64 30.81 -47.22 5.62
C PRO A 64 30.92 -47.00 7.15
N PRO A 65 32.12 -46.69 7.68
CA PRO A 65 32.27 -46.38 9.10
C PRO A 65 31.42 -45.15 9.46
N VAL A 66 30.79 -45.18 10.64
CA VAL A 66 30.10 -44.03 11.20
C VAL A 66 31.16 -43.00 11.59
N LYS A 67 31.25 -41.93 10.81
CA LYS A 67 32.18 -40.83 11.05
C LYS A 67 31.70 -39.95 12.19
N THR A 68 32.62 -39.56 13.07
CA THR A 68 32.38 -38.53 14.09
C THR A 68 32.02 -37.21 13.43
N GLU A 69 31.38 -36.32 14.18
CA GLU A 69 30.84 -35.08 13.62
C GLU A 69 31.94 -34.10 13.21
N GLU A 70 33.07 -34.11 13.93
CA GLU A 70 34.31 -33.44 13.52
C GLU A 70 34.81 -33.93 12.15
N GLU A 71 34.75 -35.23 11.86
CA GLU A 71 35.07 -35.74 10.52
C GLU A 71 34.05 -35.29 9.46
N LYS A 72 32.75 -35.23 9.80
CA LYS A 72 31.71 -34.72 8.89
C LYS A 72 31.97 -33.25 8.55
N GLN A 73 32.19 -32.41 9.57
CA GLN A 73 32.49 -30.98 9.43
C GLN A 73 33.80 -30.76 8.67
N ALA A 74 34.87 -31.50 8.97
CA ALA A 74 36.14 -31.41 8.25
C ALA A 74 36.00 -31.80 6.76
N ILE A 75 35.19 -32.81 6.44
CA ILE A 75 34.91 -33.22 5.06
C ILE A 75 34.04 -32.18 4.35
N ALA A 76 33.03 -31.63 5.01
CA ALA A 76 32.19 -30.55 4.46
C ALA A 76 33.03 -29.30 4.19
N LYS A 77 33.89 -28.90 5.14
CA LYS A 77 34.84 -27.78 5.01
C LYS A 77 35.82 -28.00 3.87
N ALA A 78 36.34 -29.21 3.69
CA ALA A 78 37.24 -29.56 2.57
C ALA A 78 36.52 -29.65 1.20
N GLU A 79 35.28 -30.17 1.12
CA GLU A 79 34.47 -30.12 -0.11
C GLU A 79 34.13 -28.66 -0.46
N TYR A 80 33.77 -27.84 0.53
CA TYR A 80 33.48 -26.41 0.37
C TYR A 80 34.71 -25.60 -0.07
N GLU A 81 35.89 -25.81 0.53
CA GLU A 81 37.15 -25.17 0.11
C GLU A 81 37.53 -25.55 -1.33
N LYS A 82 37.36 -26.83 -1.68
CA LYS A 82 37.55 -27.32 -3.06
C LYS A 82 36.57 -26.66 -4.04
N LEU A 83 35.32 -26.45 -3.65
CA LEU A 83 34.33 -25.74 -4.47
C LEU A 83 34.60 -24.22 -4.57
N LEU A 84 35.13 -23.58 -3.53
CA LEU A 84 35.48 -22.15 -3.55
C LEU A 84 36.76 -21.85 -4.33
N SER A 85 37.72 -22.77 -4.35
CA SER A 85 38.95 -22.69 -5.14
C SER A 85 38.73 -22.99 -6.62
N MET A 86 37.69 -23.76 -6.98
CA MET A 86 37.26 -24.05 -8.37
C MET A 86 36.56 -22.87 -9.09
N ARG A 87 37.08 -21.64 -8.98
CA ARG A 87 36.49 -20.45 -9.65
C ARG A 87 37.17 -20.08 -10.97
N SER A 88 36.92 -20.88 -12.01
CA SER A 88 37.19 -20.46 -13.42
C SER A 88 36.31 -21.12 -14.50
N GLY A 89 35.60 -22.23 -14.22
CA GLY A 89 34.88 -22.97 -15.28
C GLY A 89 33.61 -23.73 -14.86
N GLY A 90 32.45 -23.16 -15.21
CA GLY A 90 31.29 -23.90 -15.74
C GLY A 90 30.43 -24.79 -14.83
N THR A 91 30.90 -25.29 -13.68
CA THR A 91 30.10 -26.22 -12.87
C THR A 91 28.97 -25.50 -12.10
N TYR A 92 27.75 -25.59 -12.61
CA TYR A 92 26.54 -25.15 -11.91
C TYR A 92 26.26 -26.03 -10.68
N ILE A 93 26.20 -25.42 -9.49
CA ILE A 93 25.85 -26.09 -8.24
C ILE A 93 24.37 -25.79 -7.93
N PRO A 94 23.49 -26.80 -7.82
CA PRO A 94 22.08 -26.59 -7.49
C PRO A 94 21.90 -25.86 -6.14
N PRO A 95 21.05 -24.81 -6.05
CA PRO A 95 20.92 -23.99 -4.84
C PRO A 95 20.54 -24.74 -3.56
N ALA A 96 19.84 -25.87 -3.66
CA ALA A 96 19.53 -26.74 -2.52
C ALA A 96 20.78 -27.47 -1.98
N ARG A 97 21.64 -28.01 -2.87
CA ARG A 97 22.89 -28.65 -2.47
C ARG A 97 23.90 -27.64 -1.92
N LEU A 98 23.87 -26.40 -2.42
CA LEU A 98 24.68 -25.31 -1.87
C LEU A 98 24.24 -25.00 -0.44
N ARG A 99 22.93 -24.77 -0.19
CA ARG A 99 22.39 -24.56 1.17
C ARG A 99 22.71 -25.72 2.14
N ALA A 100 22.56 -26.97 1.70
CA ALA A 100 22.87 -28.14 2.53
C ALA A 100 24.37 -28.22 2.94
N LEU A 101 25.29 -27.76 2.08
CA LEU A 101 26.71 -27.64 2.43
C LEU A 101 27.01 -26.43 3.32
N GLN A 102 26.24 -25.34 3.20
CA GLN A 102 26.36 -24.16 4.07
C GLN A 102 25.90 -24.46 5.50
N ALA A 103 24.80 -25.20 5.67
CA ALA A 103 24.28 -25.60 6.98
C ALA A 103 25.22 -26.54 7.78
N GLN A 104 26.21 -27.15 7.13
CA GLN A 104 27.20 -28.02 7.79
C GLN A 104 28.45 -27.27 8.27
N ILE A 105 28.48 -25.93 8.16
CA ILE A 105 29.58 -25.08 8.63
C ILE A 105 29.09 -24.30 9.86
N THR A 106 29.19 -24.93 11.03
CA THR A 106 28.74 -24.42 12.34
C THR A 106 29.73 -23.45 13.00
N ASP A 107 30.99 -23.43 12.55
CA ASP A 107 32.06 -22.54 13.03
C ASP A 107 31.83 -21.09 12.55
N LYS A 108 31.05 -20.33 13.34
CA LYS A 108 30.66 -18.92 13.12
C LYS A 108 31.88 -17.98 13.04
N SER A 109 32.97 -18.31 13.73
CA SER A 109 34.22 -17.54 13.73
C SER A 109 35.00 -17.69 12.40
N SER A 110 34.92 -18.86 11.76
CA SER A 110 35.77 -19.20 10.61
C SER A 110 35.74 -18.20 9.46
N LYS A 111 36.92 -18.01 8.86
CA LYS A 111 37.12 -17.24 7.63
C LYS A 111 36.28 -17.75 6.45
N GLU A 112 35.96 -19.04 6.45
CA GLU A 112 35.11 -19.69 5.46
C GLU A 112 33.65 -19.28 5.66
N TYR A 113 33.14 -19.31 6.90
CA TYR A 113 31.81 -18.83 7.27
C TYR A 113 31.64 -17.32 7.02
N GLN A 114 32.57 -16.48 7.45
CA GLN A 114 32.52 -15.03 7.18
C GLN A 114 32.47 -14.73 5.67
N ARG A 115 33.17 -15.52 4.85
CA ARG A 115 33.18 -15.37 3.38
C ARG A 115 31.89 -15.86 2.73
N LEU A 116 31.29 -16.92 3.28
CA LEU A 116 29.98 -17.45 2.93
C LEU A 116 28.89 -16.38 3.18
N MET A 117 28.89 -15.79 4.38
CA MET A 117 27.97 -14.72 4.78
C MET A 117 28.18 -13.45 3.93
N TRP A 118 29.43 -13.06 3.63
CA TRP A 118 29.69 -11.93 2.73
C TRP A 118 29.14 -12.10 1.30
N GLU A 119 29.25 -13.29 0.70
CA GLU A 119 28.63 -13.59 -0.61
C GLU A 119 27.11 -13.87 -0.50
N ALA A 120 26.53 -13.95 0.72
CA ALA A 120 25.08 -13.95 0.97
C ALA A 120 24.55 -12.50 1.08
N LEU A 121 25.10 -11.71 2.00
CA LEU A 121 24.87 -10.26 2.18
C LEU A 121 24.86 -9.51 0.84
N LYS A 122 25.90 -9.75 0.04
CA LYS A 122 26.05 -9.19 -1.32
C LYS A 122 24.94 -9.58 -2.30
N LYS A 123 24.37 -10.78 -2.19
CA LYS A 123 23.23 -11.21 -3.02
C LYS A 123 21.93 -10.61 -2.51
N SER A 124 21.74 -10.55 -1.20
CA SER A 124 20.53 -10.02 -0.58
C SER A 124 20.37 -8.53 -0.86
N ILE A 125 21.38 -7.72 -0.53
CA ILE A 125 21.45 -6.28 -0.88
C ILE A 125 21.19 -6.05 -2.38
N ASN A 126 21.79 -6.86 -3.27
CA ASN A 126 21.53 -6.70 -4.70
C ASN A 126 20.12 -7.15 -5.12
N GLY A 127 19.56 -8.19 -4.51
CA GLY A 127 18.19 -8.64 -4.72
C GLY A 127 17.17 -7.58 -4.31
N LEU A 128 17.33 -6.99 -3.12
CA LEU A 128 16.46 -5.93 -2.60
C LEU A 128 16.49 -4.68 -3.48
N ILE A 129 17.69 -4.20 -3.83
CA ILE A 129 17.86 -3.07 -4.75
C ILE A 129 17.24 -3.35 -6.13
N ASN A 130 17.32 -4.58 -6.65
CA ASN A 130 16.70 -4.92 -7.94
C ASN A 130 15.15 -5.10 -7.85
N LYS A 131 14.57 -5.25 -6.64
CA LYS A 131 13.12 -5.38 -6.41
C LYS A 131 12.41 -4.04 -6.19
N VAL A 132 13.14 -2.99 -5.77
CA VAL A 132 12.52 -1.75 -5.25
C VAL A 132 11.79 -0.98 -6.35
N ASN A 133 10.60 -0.48 -6.01
CA ASN A 133 9.78 0.40 -6.81
C ASN A 133 8.91 1.27 -5.88
N TYR A 134 8.17 2.21 -6.46
CA TYR A 134 7.32 3.17 -5.75
C TYR A 134 6.34 2.53 -4.76
N SER A 135 5.71 1.39 -5.08
CA SER A 135 4.69 0.78 -4.21
C SER A 135 5.24 -0.18 -3.15
N ASN A 136 6.50 -0.64 -3.25
CA ASN A 136 7.08 -1.58 -2.30
C ASN A 136 8.26 -1.05 -1.48
N ILE A 137 8.73 0.19 -1.72
CA ILE A 137 9.86 0.79 -1.00
C ILE A 137 9.70 0.72 0.53
N LYS A 138 8.47 0.95 1.04
CA LYS A 138 8.13 0.87 2.47
C LYS A 138 8.31 -0.53 3.09
N HIS A 139 8.35 -1.59 2.29
CA HIS A 139 8.62 -2.98 2.73
C HIS A 139 10.06 -3.41 2.46
N ILE A 140 10.62 -3.01 1.31
CA ILE A 140 11.98 -3.36 0.90
C ILE A 140 13.05 -2.68 1.78
N VAL A 141 12.78 -1.50 2.33
CA VAL A 141 13.74 -0.79 3.20
C VAL A 141 13.89 -1.44 4.58
N PRO A 142 12.81 -1.87 5.29
CA PRO A 142 12.93 -2.74 6.45
C PRO A 142 13.65 -4.07 6.15
N GLU A 143 13.35 -4.76 5.04
CA GLU A 143 14.12 -5.95 4.60
C GLU A 143 15.63 -5.61 4.45
N LEU A 144 15.97 -4.40 3.99
CA LEU A 144 17.35 -3.95 3.76
C LEU A 144 18.10 -3.59 5.06
N PHE A 145 17.42 -3.07 6.09
CA PHE A 145 18.00 -2.91 7.43
C PHE A 145 18.17 -4.24 8.18
N GLY A 146 17.53 -5.32 7.70
CA GLY A 146 17.80 -6.68 8.17
C GLY A 146 19.19 -7.22 7.78
N GLU A 147 19.85 -6.61 6.80
CA GLU A 147 21.19 -6.97 6.32
C GLU A 147 22.25 -6.04 6.92
N ASN A 148 23.45 -6.53 7.28
CA ASN A 148 24.50 -5.68 7.88
C ASN A 148 25.01 -4.60 6.90
N LEU A 149 24.37 -3.43 6.91
CA LEU A 149 24.70 -2.29 6.05
C LEU A 149 25.98 -1.56 6.49
N ILE A 150 26.41 -1.61 7.75
CA ILE A 150 27.69 -1.00 8.18
C ILE A 150 28.87 -1.69 7.50
N LYS A 151 28.86 -3.02 7.50
CA LYS A 151 29.82 -3.88 6.81
C LYS A 151 29.55 -3.92 5.30
N GLY A 152 28.28 -3.93 4.92
CA GLY A 152 27.78 -3.97 3.55
C GLY A 152 27.86 -2.65 2.78
N ARG A 153 28.21 -1.50 3.39
CA ARG A 153 28.10 -0.16 2.76
C ARG A 153 28.76 -0.04 1.39
N GLY A 154 29.92 -0.68 1.20
CA GLY A 154 30.60 -0.74 -0.10
C GLY A 154 29.81 -1.53 -1.15
N LEU A 155 29.17 -2.63 -0.73
CA LEU A 155 28.28 -3.46 -1.56
C LEU A 155 26.99 -2.73 -1.91
N PHE A 156 26.35 -2.07 -0.93
CA PHE A 156 25.15 -1.24 -1.13
C PHE A 156 25.42 -0.14 -2.16
N CYS A 157 26.41 0.72 -1.92
CA CYS A 157 26.76 1.82 -2.83
C CYS A 157 27.06 1.28 -4.25
N ARG A 158 27.85 0.20 -4.36
CA ARG A 158 28.18 -0.41 -5.66
C ARG A 158 26.96 -1.01 -6.36
N SER A 159 26.02 -1.57 -5.60
CA SER A 159 24.80 -2.19 -6.11
C SER A 159 23.82 -1.14 -6.61
N ILE A 160 23.53 -0.11 -5.80
CA ILE A 160 22.54 0.92 -6.13
C ILE A 160 23.01 1.81 -7.29
N MET A 161 24.29 2.21 -7.33
CA MET A 161 24.87 2.90 -8.50
C MET A 161 24.78 2.06 -9.78
N LYS A 162 24.95 0.73 -9.69
CA LYS A 162 24.84 -0.16 -10.86
C LYS A 162 23.39 -0.33 -11.32
N ALA A 163 22.44 -0.47 -10.39
CA ALA A 163 21.02 -0.59 -10.70
C ALA A 163 20.48 0.69 -11.34
N GLN A 164 20.82 1.85 -10.77
CA GLN A 164 20.47 3.17 -11.29
C GLN A 164 21.06 3.42 -12.68
N ALA A 165 22.35 3.15 -12.90
CA ALA A 165 22.98 3.32 -14.21
C ALA A 165 22.44 2.34 -15.29
N ALA A 166 21.73 1.28 -14.89
CA ALA A 166 21.02 0.37 -15.79
C ALA A 166 19.54 0.73 -15.99
N SER A 167 18.97 1.61 -15.16
CA SER A 167 17.54 1.96 -15.16
C SER A 167 17.31 3.39 -14.61
N LEU A 168 17.66 4.39 -15.42
CA LEU A 168 17.53 5.81 -15.06
C LEU A 168 16.11 6.23 -14.61
N PRO A 169 14.99 5.72 -15.16
CA PRO A 169 13.64 6.11 -14.72
C PRO A 169 13.29 5.72 -13.26
N PHE A 170 14.08 4.83 -12.64
CA PHE A 170 13.93 4.46 -11.22
C PHE A 170 14.86 5.25 -10.29
N THR A 171 15.63 6.22 -10.80
CA THR A 171 16.52 7.04 -9.97
C THR A 171 15.83 7.71 -8.77
N PRO A 172 14.61 8.26 -8.87
CA PRO A 172 13.90 8.78 -7.70
C PRO A 172 13.73 7.72 -6.58
N VAL A 173 13.33 6.49 -6.93
CA VAL A 173 13.16 5.40 -5.96
C VAL A 173 14.50 5.01 -5.32
N PHE A 174 15.58 4.97 -6.11
CA PHE A 174 16.93 4.72 -5.59
C PHE A 174 17.45 5.85 -4.69
N ALA A 175 17.06 7.10 -4.95
CA ALA A 175 17.41 8.24 -4.12
C ALA A 175 16.62 8.25 -2.80
N ALA A 176 15.32 7.97 -2.83
CA ALA A 176 14.50 7.81 -1.62
C ALA A 176 14.99 6.65 -0.74
N MET A 177 15.33 5.50 -1.33
CA MET A 177 15.96 4.38 -0.60
C MET A 177 17.29 4.80 0.04
N ALA A 178 18.13 5.54 -0.68
CA ALA A 178 19.38 6.05 -0.16
C ALA A 178 19.18 7.11 0.94
N ALA A 179 18.14 7.93 0.87
CA ALA A 179 17.79 8.93 1.87
C ALA A 179 17.35 8.29 3.19
N ILE A 180 16.44 7.30 3.16
CA ILE A 180 16.02 6.58 4.37
C ILE A 180 17.21 5.82 5.00
N VAL A 181 18.07 5.18 4.19
CA VAL A 181 19.30 4.55 4.69
C VAL A 181 20.27 5.59 5.28
N ASN A 182 20.28 6.82 4.76
CA ASN A 182 21.17 7.89 5.21
C ASN A 182 20.76 8.49 6.58
N THR A 183 19.48 8.55 6.94
CA THR A 183 19.07 9.08 8.26
C THR A 183 19.63 8.23 9.40
N LYS A 184 19.53 6.90 9.28
CA LYS A 184 19.99 5.96 10.32
C LYS A 184 21.44 5.49 10.14
N LEU A 185 22.00 5.57 8.93
CA LEU A 185 23.39 5.20 8.62
C LEU A 185 24.10 6.24 7.73
N PRO A 186 24.44 7.45 8.24
CA PRO A 186 24.97 8.56 7.43
C PRO A 186 26.24 8.23 6.64
N ALA A 187 27.11 7.38 7.20
CA ALA A 187 28.33 6.92 6.54
C ALA A 187 28.09 6.07 5.27
N VAL A 188 26.86 5.60 5.04
CA VAL A 188 26.44 4.93 3.80
C VAL A 188 26.06 5.97 2.74
N GLY A 189 25.27 6.99 3.11
CA GLY A 189 24.90 8.09 2.22
C GLY A 189 26.10 8.93 1.80
N GLU A 190 26.97 9.31 2.75
CA GLU A 190 28.21 10.04 2.45
C GLU A 190 29.10 9.28 1.46
N LEU A 191 29.25 7.95 1.65
CA LEU A 191 30.03 7.09 0.76
C LEU A 191 29.42 6.98 -0.65
N LEU A 192 28.09 6.97 -0.76
CA LEU A 192 27.39 6.99 -2.04
C LEU A 192 27.64 8.30 -2.78
N VAL A 193 27.48 9.45 -2.12
CA VAL A 193 27.74 10.78 -2.69
C VAL A 193 29.20 10.89 -3.13
N LYS A 194 30.16 10.54 -2.26
CA LYS A 194 31.60 10.52 -2.58
C LYS A 194 31.91 9.68 -3.82
N ARG A 195 31.32 8.48 -3.93
CA ARG A 195 31.48 7.60 -5.11
C ARG A 195 30.84 8.16 -6.37
N LEU A 196 29.68 8.82 -6.28
CA LEU A 196 29.02 9.47 -7.42
C LEU A 196 29.78 10.70 -7.92
N VAL A 197 30.30 11.54 -7.02
CA VAL A 197 31.15 12.69 -7.39
C VAL A 197 32.43 12.23 -8.09
N ILE A 198 33.10 11.19 -7.58
CA ILE A 198 34.27 10.60 -8.24
C ILE A 198 33.90 9.89 -9.56
N SER A 199 32.71 9.30 -9.68
CA SER A 199 32.17 8.75 -10.94
C SER A 199 32.01 9.86 -11.99
N PHE A 200 31.33 10.96 -11.64
CA PHE A 200 31.18 12.13 -12.49
C PHE A 200 32.52 12.73 -12.92
N ARG A 201 33.45 13.00 -11.99
CA ARG A 201 34.80 13.52 -12.32
C ARG A 201 35.57 12.60 -13.28
N LYS A 202 35.47 11.28 -13.09
CA LYS A 202 36.09 10.28 -13.98
C LYS A 202 35.42 10.22 -15.36
N GLY A 203 34.09 10.35 -15.43
CA GLY A 203 33.33 10.41 -16.67
C GLY A 203 33.64 11.67 -17.47
N PHE A 204 33.51 12.84 -16.84
CA PHE A 204 33.73 14.16 -17.46
C PHE A 204 35.16 14.29 -18.01
N LYS A 205 36.18 13.87 -17.25
CA LYS A 205 37.58 13.86 -17.70
C LYS A 205 37.86 12.90 -18.88
N ARG A 206 36.95 11.97 -19.17
CA ARG A 206 37.02 11.01 -20.29
C ARG A 206 36.05 11.31 -21.43
N SER A 207 35.23 12.36 -21.31
CA SER A 207 34.07 12.61 -22.16
C SER A 207 33.07 11.43 -22.21
N ASP A 208 32.97 10.64 -21.14
CA ASP A 208 32.01 9.54 -21.04
C ASP A 208 30.63 10.09 -20.64
N LYS A 209 29.85 10.46 -21.66
CA LYS A 209 28.50 11.02 -21.50
C LYS A 209 27.56 10.11 -20.70
N ALA A 210 27.62 8.79 -20.87
CA ALA A 210 26.72 7.86 -20.21
C ALA A 210 27.01 7.78 -18.70
N VAL A 211 28.29 7.76 -18.31
CA VAL A 211 28.70 7.85 -16.90
C VAL A 211 28.37 9.22 -16.32
N CYS A 212 28.51 10.30 -17.09
CA CYS A 212 28.09 11.63 -16.65
C CYS A 212 26.58 11.69 -16.37
N VAL A 213 25.73 11.38 -17.35
CA VAL A 213 24.26 11.43 -17.21
C VAL A 213 23.76 10.57 -16.05
N SER A 214 24.21 9.32 -15.93
CA SER A 214 23.82 8.47 -14.80
C SER A 214 24.24 9.06 -13.45
N SER A 215 25.47 9.56 -13.34
CA SER A 215 25.97 10.18 -12.10
C SER A 215 25.28 11.51 -11.77
N THR A 216 24.96 12.36 -12.76
CA THR A 216 24.28 13.64 -12.53
C THR A 216 22.82 13.45 -12.18
N THR A 217 22.08 12.57 -12.86
CA THR A 217 20.68 12.26 -12.51
C THR A 217 20.57 11.67 -11.10
N PHE A 218 21.50 10.81 -10.67
CA PHE A 218 21.49 10.30 -9.29
C PHE A 218 21.82 11.40 -8.27
N LEU A 219 22.83 12.24 -8.54
CA LEU A 219 23.15 13.36 -7.67
C LEU A 219 22.02 14.41 -7.61
N ALA A 220 21.21 14.59 -8.65
CA ALA A 220 20.06 15.50 -8.62
C ALA A 220 19.03 15.05 -7.56
N HIS A 221 18.53 13.82 -7.64
CA HIS A 221 17.54 13.35 -6.68
C HIS A 221 18.13 13.17 -5.27
N LEU A 222 19.42 12.86 -5.11
CA LEU A 222 20.07 12.88 -3.80
C LEU A 222 20.23 14.30 -3.20
N ILE A 223 20.33 15.33 -4.03
CA ILE A 223 20.30 16.73 -3.59
C ILE A 223 18.86 17.14 -3.25
N ASN A 224 17.87 16.75 -4.07
CA ASN A 224 16.45 17.02 -3.79
C ASN A 224 15.99 16.39 -2.47
N HIS A 225 16.40 15.14 -2.17
CA HIS A 225 16.21 14.48 -0.87
C HIS A 225 17.21 14.93 0.22
N GLN A 226 17.94 16.03 0.01
CA GLN A 226 18.86 16.67 0.96
C GLN A 226 19.93 15.75 1.57
N VAL A 227 20.29 14.66 0.87
CA VAL A 227 21.42 13.78 1.22
C VAL A 227 22.76 14.43 0.85
N ALA A 228 22.77 15.30 -0.17
CA ALA A 228 23.93 16.10 -0.56
C ALA A 228 23.56 17.58 -0.68
N HIS A 229 24.47 18.47 -0.29
CA HIS A 229 24.22 19.92 -0.30
C HIS A 229 24.13 20.50 -1.72
N GLU A 230 23.18 21.40 -1.98
CA GLU A 230 22.83 21.91 -3.32
C GLU A 230 23.95 22.73 -3.99
N ARG A 231 24.86 23.31 -3.19
CA ARG A 231 26.17 23.82 -3.63
C ARG A 231 26.90 22.86 -4.59
N LEU A 232 26.80 21.54 -4.41
CA LEU A 232 27.41 20.54 -5.30
C LEU A 232 26.80 20.59 -6.71
N ALA A 233 25.47 20.75 -6.82
CA ALA A 233 24.83 20.97 -8.11
C ALA A 233 25.30 22.26 -8.76
N GLY A 234 25.42 23.35 -7.99
CA GLY A 234 26.01 24.61 -8.45
C GLY A 234 27.43 24.45 -9.04
N GLN A 235 28.33 23.79 -8.31
CA GLN A 235 29.69 23.50 -8.77
C GLN A 235 29.71 22.67 -10.06
N MET A 236 28.87 21.62 -10.14
CA MET A 236 28.79 20.74 -11.31
C MET A 236 28.20 21.43 -12.55
N LEU A 237 27.14 22.23 -12.37
CA LEU A 237 26.52 23.01 -13.45
C LEU A 237 27.50 24.05 -14.02
N LEU A 238 28.21 24.78 -13.14
CA LEU A 238 29.23 25.74 -13.57
C LEU A 238 30.39 25.05 -14.30
N LEU A 239 30.84 23.86 -13.86
CA LEU A 239 31.88 23.10 -14.55
C LEU A 239 31.45 22.66 -15.96
N LEU A 240 30.20 22.20 -16.12
CA LEU A 240 29.65 21.76 -17.40
C LEU A 240 29.46 22.93 -18.40
N LEU A 241 29.06 24.11 -17.91
CA LEU A 241 28.76 25.28 -18.73
C LEU A 241 29.98 26.19 -18.99
N HIS A 242 31.05 26.11 -18.20
CA HIS A 242 32.25 26.94 -18.36
C HIS A 242 32.99 26.74 -19.71
N LYS A 243 32.81 25.58 -20.36
CA LYS A 243 33.22 25.34 -21.75
C LYS A 243 32.12 24.53 -22.45
N PRO A 244 31.10 25.20 -23.03
CA PRO A 244 29.93 24.52 -23.57
C PRO A 244 30.32 23.67 -24.79
N THR A 245 30.04 22.38 -24.70
CA THR A 245 30.00 21.44 -25.84
C THR A 245 28.62 20.80 -25.87
N ASP A 246 28.18 20.29 -27.03
CA ASP A 246 26.84 19.70 -27.18
C ASP A 246 26.51 18.67 -26.09
N ASP A 247 27.49 17.81 -25.74
CA ASP A 247 27.33 16.81 -24.68
C ASP A 247 27.33 17.43 -23.27
N SER A 248 28.19 18.40 -22.97
CA SER A 248 28.25 19.02 -21.63
C SER A 248 26.98 19.84 -21.33
N VAL A 249 26.45 20.52 -22.36
CA VAL A 249 25.21 21.29 -22.26
C VAL A 249 24.00 20.35 -22.19
N GLU A 250 23.98 19.23 -22.91
CA GLU A 250 22.93 18.21 -22.73
C GLU A 250 22.92 17.62 -21.31
N ILE A 251 24.09 17.30 -20.75
CA ILE A 251 24.22 16.84 -19.36
C ILE A 251 23.73 17.94 -18.40
N ALA A 252 24.14 19.20 -18.60
CA ALA A 252 23.72 20.32 -17.75
C ALA A 252 22.21 20.57 -17.83
N VAL A 253 21.60 20.48 -19.01
CA VAL A 253 20.15 20.66 -19.21
C VAL A 253 19.36 19.55 -18.52
N ASN A 254 19.80 18.29 -18.66
CA ASN A 254 19.14 17.17 -17.98
C ASN A 254 19.33 17.26 -16.45
N PHE A 255 20.51 17.66 -15.98
CA PHE A 255 20.75 17.84 -14.54
C PHE A 255 19.93 18.98 -13.94
N MET A 256 19.85 20.13 -14.62
CA MET A 256 19.04 21.29 -14.21
C MET A 256 17.53 21.05 -14.33
N ARG A 257 17.09 20.08 -15.13
CA ARG A 257 15.68 19.66 -15.17
C ARG A 257 15.24 18.99 -13.87
N GLU A 258 16.07 18.09 -13.34
CA GLU A 258 15.75 17.29 -12.15
C GLU A 258 16.03 18.04 -10.83
N VAL A 259 17.07 18.88 -10.76
CA VAL A 259 17.48 19.59 -9.53
C VAL A 259 17.04 21.06 -9.50
N GLY A 260 16.48 21.58 -10.59
CA GLY A 260 16.38 23.02 -10.83
C GLY A 260 15.40 23.78 -9.93
N GLN A 261 14.31 23.15 -9.48
CA GLN A 261 13.39 23.74 -8.51
C GLN A 261 14.04 23.81 -7.12
N HIS A 262 14.52 22.69 -6.58
CA HIS A 262 15.20 22.64 -5.29
C HIS A 262 16.39 23.62 -5.21
N LEU A 263 17.19 23.72 -6.28
CA LEU A 263 18.29 24.69 -6.36
C LEU A 263 17.80 26.15 -6.43
N GLN A 264 16.63 26.42 -7.02
CA GLN A 264 16.02 27.76 -7.03
C GLN A 264 15.47 28.15 -5.66
N ASP A 265 14.90 27.20 -4.92
CA ASP A 265 14.25 27.43 -3.63
C ASP A 265 15.28 27.55 -2.50
N MET A 266 16.27 26.64 -2.44
CA MET A 266 17.32 26.65 -1.41
C MET A 266 18.45 27.65 -1.69
N GLN A 267 18.81 27.87 -2.95
CA GLN A 267 19.98 28.68 -3.31
C GLN A 267 19.75 29.54 -4.58
N PRO A 268 18.78 30.48 -4.55
CA PRO A 268 18.37 31.26 -5.73
C PRO A 268 19.52 32.03 -6.39
N ALA A 269 20.55 32.44 -5.64
CA ALA A 269 21.71 33.13 -6.19
C ALA A 269 22.55 32.24 -7.13
N ILE A 270 22.73 30.96 -6.81
CA ILE A 270 23.40 29.99 -7.69
C ILE A 270 22.50 29.62 -8.86
N ALA A 271 21.20 29.40 -8.61
CA ALA A 271 20.24 29.10 -9.69
C ALA A 271 20.24 30.21 -10.74
N LEU A 272 20.15 31.49 -10.34
CA LEU A 272 20.21 32.63 -11.26
C LEU A 272 21.51 32.67 -12.08
N ALA A 273 22.66 32.43 -11.45
CA ALA A 273 23.94 32.39 -12.14
C ALA A 273 23.98 31.28 -13.22
N VAL A 274 23.42 30.09 -12.95
CA VAL A 274 23.29 29.00 -13.93
C VAL A 274 22.32 29.39 -15.05
N TRP A 275 21.17 30.00 -14.73
CA TRP A 275 20.19 30.44 -15.73
C TRP A 275 20.74 31.50 -16.69
N ASP A 276 21.57 32.42 -16.19
CA ASP A 276 22.20 33.44 -17.03
C ASP A 276 23.33 32.83 -17.90
N GLN A 277 24.10 31.86 -17.39
CA GLN A 277 25.05 31.10 -18.21
C GLN A 277 24.32 30.30 -19.31
N LEU A 278 23.20 29.63 -19.01
CA LEU A 278 22.38 28.93 -20.02
C LEU A 278 21.84 29.89 -21.10
N ARG A 279 21.49 31.13 -20.74
CA ARG A 279 21.07 32.16 -21.71
C ARG A 279 22.23 32.61 -22.60
N ASN A 280 23.42 32.81 -22.02
CA ASN A 280 24.61 33.17 -22.78
C ASN A 280 25.00 32.04 -23.75
N VAL A 281 24.97 30.78 -23.31
CA VAL A 281 25.19 29.61 -24.19
C VAL A 281 24.19 29.54 -25.33
N LEU A 282 22.90 29.86 -25.09
CA LEU A 282 21.88 29.88 -26.15
C LEU A 282 22.10 30.98 -27.22
N HIS A 283 22.74 32.09 -26.88
CA HIS A 283 22.91 33.25 -27.77
C HIS A 283 24.33 33.41 -28.36
N GLU A 284 25.36 33.00 -27.63
CA GLU A 284 26.77 33.33 -27.92
C GLU A 284 27.65 32.11 -28.24
N ALA A 285 27.21 30.88 -27.91
CA ALA A 285 27.98 29.68 -28.15
C ALA A 285 27.63 29.00 -29.49
N ASP A 286 28.65 28.47 -30.17
CA ASP A 286 28.51 27.64 -31.36
C ASP A 286 28.15 26.21 -30.94
N ILE A 287 26.85 25.96 -30.76
CA ILE A 287 26.25 24.67 -30.36
C ILE A 287 25.18 24.22 -31.35
N ASP A 288 24.94 22.92 -31.48
CA ASP A 288 23.95 22.39 -32.42
C ASP A 288 22.51 22.84 -32.08
N LYS A 289 21.68 22.95 -33.11
CA LYS A 289 20.25 23.33 -33.01
C LYS A 289 19.45 22.41 -32.10
N ARG A 290 19.81 21.12 -32.01
CA ARG A 290 19.20 20.19 -31.05
C ARG A 290 19.45 20.63 -29.61
N VAL A 291 20.65 21.13 -29.32
CA VAL A 291 21.08 21.56 -27.99
C VAL A 291 20.48 22.93 -27.65
N GLN A 292 20.42 23.84 -28.62
CA GLN A 292 19.67 25.11 -28.50
C GLN A 292 18.21 24.85 -28.10
N TYR A 293 17.52 23.96 -28.81
CA TYR A 293 16.14 23.56 -28.50
C TYR A 293 16.01 22.90 -27.10
N MET A 294 17.01 22.12 -26.66
CA MET A 294 17.01 21.57 -25.29
C MET A 294 17.08 22.66 -24.21
N ILE A 295 17.82 23.75 -24.44
CA ILE A 295 17.85 24.91 -23.54
C ILE A 295 16.52 25.67 -23.58
N GLU A 296 15.92 25.87 -24.76
CA GLU A 296 14.58 26.50 -24.90
C GLU A 296 13.50 25.72 -24.13
N VAL A 297 13.48 24.39 -24.27
CA VAL A 297 12.57 23.51 -23.52
C VAL A 297 12.82 23.60 -22.01
N LEU A 298 14.08 23.72 -21.56
CA LEU A 298 14.39 23.90 -20.15
C LEU A 298 13.89 25.25 -19.60
N PHE A 299 14.00 26.34 -20.37
CA PHE A 299 13.39 27.62 -20.00
C PHE A 299 11.86 27.53 -19.91
N GLN A 300 11.21 26.71 -20.76
CA GLN A 300 9.78 26.43 -20.66
C GLN A 300 9.42 25.58 -19.43
N VAL A 301 10.26 24.59 -19.03
CA VAL A 301 10.08 23.85 -17.76
C VAL A 301 10.14 24.79 -16.55
N ARG A 302 11.10 25.73 -16.52
CA ARG A 302 11.20 26.73 -15.46
C ARG A 302 9.97 27.65 -15.42
N LYS A 303 9.47 28.07 -16.59
CA LYS A 303 8.29 28.94 -16.71
C LYS A 303 7.00 28.25 -16.29
N ASP A 304 6.92 26.93 -16.49
CA ASP A 304 5.83 26.06 -16.04
C ASP A 304 6.07 25.51 -14.62
N ASP A 305 6.97 26.17 -13.86
CA ASP A 305 7.30 25.93 -12.45
C ASP A 305 7.54 24.45 -12.10
N PHE A 306 8.28 23.76 -12.99
CA PHE A 306 8.71 22.37 -12.82
C PHE A 306 7.59 21.33 -12.59
N LYS A 307 6.31 21.66 -12.87
CA LYS A 307 5.13 20.80 -12.66
C LYS A 307 5.26 19.31 -13.05
N ASP A 308 6.03 19.00 -14.10
CA ASP A 308 6.22 17.65 -14.64
C ASP A 308 7.47 16.95 -14.08
N ASN A 309 8.30 17.65 -13.29
CA ASN A 309 9.60 17.22 -12.74
C ASN A 309 9.78 17.77 -11.29
N PRO A 310 8.86 17.52 -10.34
CA PRO A 310 9.01 18.02 -8.97
C PRO A 310 10.23 17.39 -8.26
N PRO A 311 10.91 18.11 -7.33
CA PRO A 311 12.14 17.65 -6.68
C PRO A 311 12.03 16.26 -6.04
N ILE A 312 10.98 16.09 -5.24
CA ILE A 312 10.54 14.85 -4.63
C ILE A 312 9.08 14.68 -5.07
N LYS A 313 8.65 13.44 -5.28
CA LYS A 313 7.23 13.13 -5.44
C LYS A 313 6.63 12.74 -4.10
N GLU A 314 5.38 13.10 -3.85
CA GLU A 314 4.64 12.75 -2.61
C GLU A 314 4.74 11.26 -2.25
N GLU A 315 4.72 10.35 -3.24
CA GLU A 315 4.86 8.89 -3.05
C GLU A 315 6.26 8.43 -2.56
N LEU A 316 7.27 9.28 -2.66
CA LEU A 316 8.66 9.05 -2.26
C LEU A 316 9.14 9.98 -1.13
N ASP A 317 8.29 10.88 -0.65
CA ASP A 317 8.60 11.72 0.48
C ASP A 317 8.40 10.93 1.78
N LEU A 318 9.51 10.35 2.25
CA LEU A 318 9.55 9.28 3.27
C LEU A 318 10.52 9.60 4.41
N VAL A 319 10.99 10.84 4.50
CA VAL A 319 11.96 11.32 5.49
C VAL A 319 11.58 12.74 5.91
N GLU A 320 11.03 12.86 7.13
CA GLU A 320 10.72 14.14 7.78
C GLU A 320 11.94 15.08 7.81
N GLU A 321 11.73 16.38 7.62
CA GLU A 321 12.82 17.38 7.51
C GLU A 321 13.82 17.35 8.69
N GLU A 322 13.35 17.06 9.90
CA GLU A 322 14.17 17.00 11.12
C GLU A 322 15.14 15.80 11.15
N ASP A 323 14.84 14.73 10.40
CA ASP A 323 15.60 13.47 10.36
C ASP A 323 16.63 13.46 9.19
N GLN A 324 16.67 14.51 8.37
CA GLN A 324 17.52 14.62 7.17
C GLN A 324 18.97 14.99 7.50
N ILE A 325 19.93 14.30 6.86
CA ILE A 325 21.37 14.46 7.14
C ILE A 325 22.13 14.78 5.84
N THR A 326 22.43 16.07 5.64
CA THR A 326 23.02 16.59 4.39
C THR A 326 24.55 16.57 4.37
N HIS A 327 25.13 15.90 3.39
CA HIS A 327 26.59 15.77 3.25
C HIS A 327 27.23 16.91 2.43
N MET A 328 28.23 17.56 3.02
CA MET A 328 29.01 18.65 2.43
C MET A 328 30.20 18.11 1.61
N VAL A 329 29.95 17.55 0.43
CA VAL A 329 31.00 17.02 -0.47
C VAL A 329 31.35 18.05 -1.56
N ASP A 330 32.52 18.69 -1.46
CA ASP A 330 33.04 19.58 -2.50
C ASP A 330 33.47 18.81 -3.75
N LEU A 331 33.05 19.28 -4.93
CA LEU A 331 33.32 18.66 -6.24
C LEU A 331 34.82 18.42 -6.48
N ASP A 332 35.67 19.38 -6.09
CA ASP A 332 37.11 19.31 -6.34
C ASP A 332 37.97 18.74 -5.19
N GLY A 333 37.36 18.41 -4.05
CA GLY A 333 38.06 17.89 -2.87
C GLY A 333 38.81 16.57 -3.11
N ASP A 334 39.69 16.21 -2.18
CA ASP A 334 40.24 14.85 -2.13
C ASP A 334 39.19 13.92 -1.49
N ILE A 335 38.87 12.83 -2.17
CA ILE A 335 37.70 11.98 -1.87
C ILE A 335 38.11 10.51 -1.89
N ASP A 336 38.19 9.91 -0.70
CA ASP A 336 38.29 8.46 -0.59
C ASP A 336 36.94 7.79 -0.90
N VAL A 337 36.97 6.91 -1.90
CA VAL A 337 35.83 6.08 -2.32
C VAL A 337 35.74 4.75 -1.58
N GLN A 338 36.70 4.45 -0.70
CA GLN A 338 36.79 3.23 0.10
C GLN A 338 36.60 1.96 -0.76
N ASP A 339 37.26 1.89 -1.93
CA ASP A 339 37.07 0.81 -2.91
C ASP A 339 37.38 -0.58 -2.33
N GLY A 340 38.26 -0.64 -1.31
CA GLY A 340 38.58 -1.86 -0.56
C GLY A 340 37.41 -2.45 0.24
N LEU A 341 36.28 -1.74 0.41
CA LEU A 341 35.03 -2.27 0.97
C LEU A 341 34.21 -3.08 -0.04
N ASN A 342 34.61 -3.10 -1.31
CA ASN A 342 33.93 -3.87 -2.36
C ASN A 342 34.42 -5.34 -2.41
N ILE A 343 35.28 -5.75 -1.47
CA ILE A 343 36.07 -6.98 -1.45
C ILE A 343 36.02 -7.58 -0.04
N PHE A 344 35.84 -8.91 0.05
CA PHE A 344 35.87 -9.63 1.33
C PHE A 344 37.22 -9.46 2.04
N LYS A 345 37.16 -9.20 3.35
CA LYS A 345 38.30 -9.25 4.28
C LYS A 345 37.87 -10.10 5.48
N TYR A 346 38.81 -10.85 6.05
CA TYR A 346 38.59 -11.52 7.34
C TYR A 346 38.48 -10.49 8.45
N ASP A 347 37.60 -10.75 9.40
CA ASP A 347 37.24 -9.88 10.51
C ASP A 347 37.49 -10.61 11.83
N PRO A 348 38.50 -10.23 12.63
CA PRO A 348 38.77 -10.87 13.91
C PRO A 348 37.69 -10.62 14.98
N GLN A 349 36.89 -9.57 14.82
CA GLN A 349 35.84 -9.14 15.77
C GLN A 349 34.44 -9.36 15.15
N TRP A 350 34.30 -10.41 14.33
CA TRP A 350 33.07 -10.72 13.60
C TRP A 350 31.83 -10.79 14.48
N GLU A 351 31.90 -11.49 15.62
CA GLU A 351 30.75 -11.71 16.51
C GLU A 351 30.34 -10.40 17.20
N GLU A 352 31.32 -9.62 17.69
CA GLU A 352 31.13 -8.27 18.25
C GLU A 352 30.50 -7.30 17.22
N HIS A 353 30.95 -7.32 15.97
CA HIS A 353 30.43 -6.46 14.90
C HIS A 353 29.02 -6.85 14.43
N GLU A 354 28.69 -8.16 14.39
CA GLU A 354 27.34 -8.62 14.04
C GLU A 354 26.36 -8.42 15.20
N GLU A 355 26.78 -8.58 16.47
CA GLU A 355 25.96 -8.27 17.64
C GLU A 355 25.69 -6.77 17.77
N ALA A 356 26.71 -5.92 17.55
CA ALA A 356 26.54 -4.47 17.50
C ALA A 356 25.57 -4.05 16.39
N TYR A 357 25.61 -4.71 15.21
CA TYR A 357 24.61 -4.47 14.17
C TYR A 357 23.22 -5.00 14.54
N LYS A 358 23.11 -6.14 15.24
CA LYS A 358 21.83 -6.66 15.75
C LYS A 358 21.16 -5.67 16.71
N LYS A 359 21.92 -5.08 17.62
CA LYS A 359 21.45 -4.04 18.54
C LYS A 359 20.97 -2.79 17.79
N LEU A 360 21.78 -2.28 16.86
CA LEU A 360 21.40 -1.14 16.02
C LEU A 360 20.20 -1.43 15.10
N LYS A 361 20.05 -2.66 14.60
CA LYS A 361 18.85 -3.08 13.84
C LYS A 361 17.60 -2.98 14.73
N ALA A 362 17.68 -3.47 15.97
CA ALA A 362 16.55 -3.46 16.89
C ALA A 362 16.14 -2.02 17.29
N GLU A 363 17.11 -1.12 17.43
CA GLU A 363 16.88 0.32 17.59
C GLU A 363 16.20 0.93 16.34
N ILE A 364 16.74 0.68 15.14
CA ILE A 364 16.23 1.23 13.87
C ILE A 364 14.81 0.75 13.53
N LEU A 365 14.47 -0.49 13.88
CA LEU A 365 13.17 -1.11 13.57
C LEU A 365 12.17 -1.07 14.73
N GLY A 366 12.55 -0.54 15.90
CA GLY A 366 11.72 -0.54 17.11
C GLY A 366 11.56 -1.91 17.79
N GLU A 367 12.25 -2.95 17.33
CA GLU A 367 12.22 -4.30 17.92
C GLU A 367 12.82 -4.37 19.34
N GLY A 368 13.51 -3.30 19.78
CA GLY A 368 14.19 -3.22 21.08
C GLY A 368 13.56 -2.25 22.11
N SER A 369 12.33 -1.78 21.90
CA SER A 369 11.71 -0.75 22.75
C SER A 369 10.58 -1.26 23.66
N ASP A 370 10.69 -2.48 24.19
CA ASP A 370 9.77 -3.05 25.17
C ASP A 370 10.59 -3.73 26.28
N TYR A 371 10.48 -3.21 27.51
CA TYR A 371 11.11 -3.66 28.77
C TYR A 371 12.66 -3.67 28.84
N GLU A 372 13.23 -2.55 29.29
CA GLU A 372 14.27 -2.63 30.32
C GLU A 372 13.57 -2.92 31.66
N ASP A 373 13.71 -4.14 32.18
CA ASP A 373 13.46 -4.48 33.58
C ASP A 373 14.58 -5.45 34.01
N ASP A 374 15.25 -5.17 35.13
CA ASP A 374 16.30 -6.03 35.68
C ASP A 374 15.66 -7.23 36.38
N ASP A 375 16.03 -8.46 36.01
CA ASP A 375 16.07 -9.59 36.95
C ASP A 375 17.15 -10.60 36.50
N ASP A 376 18.02 -10.99 37.43
CA ASP A 376 18.98 -12.08 37.26
C ASP A 376 18.25 -13.44 37.30
N ASP A 377 18.57 -14.36 36.39
CA ASP A 377 18.57 -15.80 36.73
C ASP A 377 19.54 -16.60 35.82
N GLU A 378 20.13 -17.66 36.36
CA GLU A 378 21.26 -18.38 35.76
C GLU A 378 20.85 -19.56 34.85
N ASP A 379 21.73 -19.92 33.91
CA ASP A 379 21.90 -21.22 33.22
C ASP A 379 20.66 -22.13 33.01
N GLU A 380 20.22 -22.27 31.74
CA GLU A 380 19.98 -23.63 31.23
C GLU A 380 20.40 -23.78 29.75
N SER A 381 21.10 -24.87 29.44
CA SER A 381 21.77 -25.11 28.15
C SER A 381 21.38 -26.46 27.57
N SER A 382 20.56 -26.46 26.52
CA SER A 382 20.37 -27.62 25.63
C SER A 382 19.81 -27.28 24.25
N GLU A 383 20.70 -27.30 23.26
CA GLU A 383 20.57 -27.84 21.89
C GLU A 383 19.39 -27.42 20.97
N GLU A 384 19.75 -26.94 19.77
CA GLU A 384 18.86 -26.65 18.63
C GLU A 384 18.42 -27.95 17.89
N GLU A 385 17.12 -28.28 17.78
CA GLU A 385 16.56 -28.97 16.60
C GLU A 385 15.01 -28.96 16.54
N GLU A 386 14.40 -27.96 15.87
CA GLU A 386 13.29 -28.11 14.90
C GLU A 386 12.85 -26.72 14.34
N ASN A 387 13.64 -26.19 13.40
CA ASN A 387 13.31 -24.93 12.71
C ASN A 387 12.43 -25.19 11.47
N GLU A 388 11.11 -25.34 11.66
CA GLU A 388 10.15 -25.30 10.54
C GLU A 388 8.77 -24.67 10.86
N GLU A 389 8.61 -23.84 11.91
CA GLU A 389 7.39 -23.00 12.03
C GLU A 389 7.56 -21.53 12.47
N GLU A 390 8.75 -20.93 12.35
CA GLU A 390 8.85 -19.46 12.28
C GLU A 390 8.38 -18.94 10.90
N LYS A 391 7.06 -19.03 10.67
CA LYS A 391 6.36 -17.90 10.04
C LYS A 391 6.69 -16.67 10.88
N ALA A 392 6.86 -15.52 10.23
CA ALA A 392 7.06 -14.26 10.97
C ALA A 392 6.04 -14.17 12.11
N MET A 393 6.53 -13.95 13.34
CA MET A 393 5.71 -13.34 14.37
C MET A 393 5.44 -11.92 13.91
N GLU A 394 4.45 -11.80 13.03
CA GLU A 394 3.80 -10.57 12.65
C GLU A 394 3.36 -9.93 13.96
N ILE A 395 4.15 -8.97 14.46
CA ILE A 395 3.87 -8.23 15.70
C ILE A 395 2.65 -7.37 15.39
N LYS A 396 1.51 -8.03 15.53
CA LYS A 396 0.20 -7.53 15.19
C LYS A 396 -0.16 -6.53 16.26
N ASP A 397 0.19 -5.27 16.01
CA ASP A 397 -0.08 -4.19 16.93
C ASP A 397 -1.54 -4.22 17.41
N GLN A 398 -1.71 -4.48 18.69
CA GLN A 398 -3.00 -4.43 19.36
C GLN A 398 -3.22 -3.08 20.05
N SER A 399 -2.17 -2.25 20.17
CA SER A 399 -2.21 -0.96 20.85
C SER A 399 -2.88 0.15 20.03
N ASN A 400 -2.86 0.05 18.69
CA ASN A 400 -3.41 1.03 17.75
C ASN A 400 -2.84 2.44 17.97
N THR A 401 -1.59 2.56 18.41
CA THR A 401 -0.95 3.82 18.85
C THR A 401 -0.96 4.90 17.77
N ASP A 402 -0.63 4.56 16.52
CA ASP A 402 -0.67 5.50 15.40
C ASP A 402 -2.07 6.03 15.11
N LEU A 403 -3.09 5.16 15.19
CA LEU A 403 -4.50 5.55 15.03
C LEU A 403 -4.94 6.44 16.20
N VAL A 404 -4.54 6.13 17.43
CA VAL A 404 -4.80 7.00 18.62
C VAL A 404 -4.11 8.37 18.47
N ASN A 405 -2.89 8.41 17.93
CA ASN A 405 -2.16 9.65 17.66
C ASN A 405 -2.84 10.46 16.54
N LEU A 406 -3.27 9.83 15.44
CA LEU A 406 -4.03 10.48 14.37
C LEU A 406 -5.35 11.06 14.90
N ARG A 407 -6.10 10.29 15.68
CA ARG A 407 -7.33 10.76 16.36
C ARG A 407 -7.06 11.95 17.27
N ARG A 408 -5.96 11.94 18.04
CA ARG A 408 -5.55 13.06 18.90
C ARG A 408 -5.25 14.31 18.06
N THR A 409 -4.55 14.18 16.94
CA THR A 409 -4.27 15.29 16.02
C THR A 409 -5.57 15.88 15.46
N ILE A 410 -6.46 15.06 14.89
CA ILE A 410 -7.75 15.52 14.35
C ILE A 410 -8.59 16.23 15.42
N TYR A 411 -8.67 15.67 16.64
CA TYR A 411 -9.35 16.29 17.78
C TYR A 411 -8.79 17.68 18.11
N LEU A 412 -7.45 17.79 18.22
CA LEU A 412 -6.80 19.06 18.53
C LEU A 412 -6.95 20.09 17.40
N THR A 413 -6.91 19.67 16.13
CA THR A 413 -7.14 20.56 14.99
C THR A 413 -8.57 21.12 14.97
N VAL A 414 -9.59 20.29 15.26
CA VAL A 414 -10.98 20.75 15.36
C VAL A 414 -11.16 21.70 16.55
N MET A 415 -10.66 21.33 17.74
CA MET A 415 -10.86 22.09 18.98
C MET A 415 -10.02 23.38 19.08
N SER A 416 -8.96 23.52 18.28
CA SER A 416 -8.12 24.73 18.20
C SER A 416 -8.50 25.68 17.05
N SER A 417 -9.62 25.43 16.38
CA SER A 417 -10.11 26.26 15.27
C SER A 417 -11.38 26.99 15.66
N ILE A 418 -11.50 28.25 15.28
CA ILE A 418 -12.64 29.11 15.62
C ILE A 418 -13.70 29.04 14.51
N ASP A 419 -13.27 29.02 13.25
CA ASP A 419 -14.16 28.99 12.08
C ASP A 419 -14.17 27.60 11.41
N PRO A 420 -15.33 27.13 10.90
CA PRO A 420 -15.40 25.87 10.14
C PRO A 420 -14.49 25.86 8.89
N GLU A 421 -14.25 27.03 8.28
CA GLU A 421 -13.34 27.14 7.13
C GLU A 421 -11.88 26.91 7.54
N GLU A 422 -11.48 27.48 8.68
CA GLU A 422 -10.16 27.29 9.28
C GLU A 422 -9.94 25.83 9.67
N ALA A 423 -10.94 25.21 10.32
CA ALA A 423 -10.91 23.81 10.71
C ALA A 423 -10.72 22.88 9.50
N VAL A 424 -11.51 23.05 8.44
CA VAL A 424 -11.39 22.26 7.21
C VAL A 424 -10.04 22.47 6.53
N HIS A 425 -9.58 23.72 6.40
CA HIS A 425 -8.29 24.03 5.76
C HIS A 425 -7.08 23.52 6.55
N LYS A 426 -7.14 23.48 7.89
CA LYS A 426 -6.11 22.82 8.71
C LYS A 426 -6.20 21.29 8.61
N LEU A 427 -7.40 20.71 8.66
CA LEU A 427 -7.60 19.26 8.57
C LEU A 427 -7.15 18.69 7.21
N LEU A 428 -7.31 19.44 6.12
CA LEU A 428 -6.74 19.09 4.80
C LEU A 428 -5.20 19.10 4.74
N ARG A 429 -4.53 19.59 5.78
CA ARG A 429 -3.07 19.55 5.95
C ARG A 429 -2.60 18.51 6.97
N VAL A 430 -3.52 17.78 7.61
CA VAL A 430 -3.16 16.63 8.44
C VAL A 430 -2.79 15.49 7.51
N ASN A 431 -1.56 15.01 7.60
CA ASN A 431 -1.11 13.86 6.82
C ASN A 431 -1.91 12.61 7.23
N LEU A 432 -2.71 12.08 6.30
CA LEU A 432 -3.52 10.89 6.51
C LEU A 432 -2.82 9.68 5.89
N PRO A 433 -2.44 8.67 6.68
CA PRO A 433 -1.91 7.43 6.14
C PRO A 433 -2.90 6.79 5.14
N PRO A 434 -2.45 6.29 3.98
CA PRO A 434 -3.34 5.67 3.00
C PRO A 434 -4.14 4.51 3.61
N GLY A 435 -5.47 4.55 3.47
CA GLY A 435 -6.40 3.62 4.11
C GLY A 435 -6.96 4.09 5.48
N GLN A 436 -6.46 5.19 6.05
CA GLN A 436 -6.97 5.81 7.28
C GLN A 436 -7.86 7.04 7.00
N GLU A 437 -8.23 7.30 5.74
CA GLU A 437 -9.16 8.37 5.36
C GLU A 437 -10.54 8.26 6.07
N PRO A 438 -11.11 7.05 6.35
CA PRO A 438 -12.37 6.93 7.10
C PRO A 438 -12.31 7.49 8.54
N GLU A 439 -11.12 7.55 9.14
CA GLU A 439 -10.96 8.03 10.52
C GLU A 439 -11.25 9.52 10.67
N LEU A 440 -11.08 10.34 9.62
CA LEU A 440 -11.38 11.77 9.68
C LEU A 440 -12.89 12.06 9.77
N PRO A 441 -13.76 11.52 8.89
CA PRO A 441 -15.22 11.56 9.08
C PRO A 441 -15.67 10.92 10.40
N SER A 442 -15.11 9.76 10.75
CA SER A 442 -15.42 9.04 12.00
C SER A 442 -15.18 9.91 13.23
N MET A 443 -14.03 10.59 13.30
CA MET A 443 -13.66 11.49 14.39
C MET A 443 -14.50 12.77 14.41
N ILE A 444 -14.83 13.38 13.27
CA ILE A 444 -15.70 14.57 13.24
C ILE A 444 -17.09 14.24 13.82
N VAL A 445 -17.64 13.06 13.47
CA VAL A 445 -18.90 12.56 14.04
C VAL A 445 -18.73 12.22 15.54
N GLU A 446 -17.64 11.57 15.93
CA GLU A 446 -17.40 11.20 17.34
C GLU A 446 -17.27 12.45 18.23
N ILE A 447 -16.50 13.46 17.82
CA ILE A 447 -16.35 14.75 18.51
C ILE A 447 -17.72 15.40 18.70
N CYS A 448 -18.50 15.50 17.62
CA CYS A 448 -19.87 16.03 17.67
C CYS A 448 -20.78 15.21 18.62
N SER A 449 -20.62 13.88 18.65
CA SER A 449 -21.38 13.00 19.55
C SER A 449 -21.07 13.26 21.04
N GLN A 450 -19.85 13.67 21.38
CA GLN A 450 -19.43 13.87 22.78
C GLN A 450 -19.80 15.27 23.32
N GLU A 451 -20.20 16.23 22.47
CA GLU A 451 -20.70 17.54 22.94
C GLU A 451 -21.95 17.42 23.82
N LYS A 452 -22.09 18.32 24.79
CA LYS A 452 -23.32 18.42 25.61
C LYS A 452 -24.54 18.79 24.77
N THR A 453 -24.35 19.57 23.71
CA THR A 453 -25.37 20.05 22.78
C THR A 453 -24.76 20.17 21.40
N PHE A 454 -25.43 19.62 20.37
CA PHE A 454 -25.02 19.75 18.97
C PHE A 454 -24.64 21.19 18.58
N SER A 455 -23.36 21.41 18.25
CA SER A 455 -22.90 22.64 17.63
C SER A 455 -22.97 22.56 16.10
N LYS A 456 -23.54 23.60 15.45
CA LYS A 456 -23.53 23.71 13.99
C LYS A 456 -22.13 23.79 13.39
N PHE A 457 -21.12 24.15 14.19
CA PHE A 457 -19.70 24.14 13.80
C PHE A 457 -19.29 22.79 13.19
N HIS A 458 -19.60 21.68 13.89
CA HIS A 458 -19.30 20.34 13.41
C HIS A 458 -20.06 19.99 12.13
N GLY A 459 -21.35 20.32 12.06
CA GLY A 459 -22.16 20.14 10.84
C GLY A 459 -21.55 20.84 9.61
N LEU A 460 -21.12 22.10 9.77
CA LEU A 460 -20.51 22.90 8.69
C LEU A 460 -19.13 22.38 8.25
N ILE A 461 -18.35 21.77 9.16
CA ILE A 461 -17.11 21.06 8.80
C ILE A 461 -17.44 19.83 7.94
N GLY A 462 -18.44 19.03 8.35
CA GLY A 462 -18.91 17.88 7.60
C GLY A 462 -19.46 18.25 6.22
N GLU A 463 -20.32 19.28 6.14
CA GLU A 463 -20.88 19.79 4.87
C GLU A 463 -19.76 20.12 3.89
N ARG A 464 -18.76 20.86 4.34
CA ARG A 464 -17.65 21.31 3.50
C ARG A 464 -16.80 20.14 3.03
N PHE A 465 -16.39 19.24 3.91
CA PHE A 465 -15.63 18.04 3.51
C PHE A 465 -16.39 17.19 2.50
N ALA A 466 -17.66 16.84 2.77
CA ALA A 466 -18.45 16.01 1.88
C ALA A 466 -18.69 16.64 0.49
N LYS A 467 -18.62 17.98 0.39
CA LYS A 467 -18.71 18.75 -0.87
C LYS A 467 -17.36 19.02 -1.57
N LEU A 468 -16.21 18.70 -0.98
CA LEU A 468 -14.90 18.89 -1.61
C LEU A 468 -14.66 17.90 -2.76
N ASN A 469 -14.88 16.61 -2.51
CA ASN A 469 -14.69 15.54 -3.49
C ASN A 469 -15.57 14.33 -3.16
N ARG A 470 -15.74 13.43 -4.14
CA ARG A 470 -16.60 12.24 -4.00
C ARG A 470 -16.11 11.24 -2.95
N LEU A 471 -14.82 11.20 -2.64
CA LEU A 471 -14.25 10.30 -1.62
C LEU A 471 -14.80 10.67 -0.24
N TRP A 472 -14.71 11.95 0.13
CA TRP A 472 -15.29 12.46 1.38
C TRP A 472 -16.81 12.27 1.43
N THR A 473 -17.52 12.47 0.31
CA THR A 473 -18.95 12.16 0.22
C THR A 473 -19.22 10.69 0.62
N SER A 474 -18.56 9.73 -0.04
CA SER A 474 -18.75 8.30 0.27
C SER A 474 -18.39 7.94 1.71
N LEU A 475 -17.31 8.51 2.27
CA LEU A 475 -16.90 8.19 3.64
C LEU A 475 -17.89 8.70 4.70
N PHE A 476 -18.57 9.82 4.46
CA PHE A 476 -19.68 10.26 5.31
C PHE A 476 -20.96 9.44 5.10
N GLU A 477 -21.20 8.92 3.89
CA GLU A 477 -22.32 8.03 3.58
C GLU A 477 -22.15 6.65 4.25
N ASP A 478 -20.96 6.06 4.17
CA ASP A 478 -20.59 4.83 4.88
C ASP A 478 -20.67 5.04 6.41
N SER A 479 -20.18 6.18 6.91
CA SER A 479 -20.30 6.55 8.32
C SER A 479 -21.76 6.61 8.79
N PHE A 480 -22.70 7.10 7.96
CA PHE A 480 -24.12 7.12 8.31
C PHE A 480 -24.66 5.70 8.55
N ALA A 481 -24.38 4.78 7.63
CA ALA A 481 -24.79 3.39 7.73
C ALA A 481 -24.21 2.73 8.99
N ASP A 482 -22.92 2.96 9.24
CA ASP A 482 -22.18 2.31 10.31
C ASP A 482 -22.60 2.81 11.71
N TYR A 483 -22.82 4.12 11.87
CA TYR A 483 -23.40 4.70 13.09
C TYR A 483 -24.87 4.26 13.31
N TYR A 484 -25.68 4.14 12.25
CA TYR A 484 -27.07 3.66 12.37
C TYR A 484 -27.13 2.18 12.80
N ASN A 485 -26.28 1.33 12.25
CA ASN A 485 -26.20 -0.09 12.63
C ASN A 485 -25.75 -0.27 14.09
N LYS A 486 -24.81 0.55 14.55
CA LYS A 486 -24.25 0.51 15.92
C LYS A 486 -25.09 1.29 16.96
N ILE A 487 -26.20 1.91 16.55
CA ILE A 487 -26.89 2.96 17.30
C ILE A 487 -27.44 2.56 18.67
N HIS A 488 -27.76 1.28 18.85
CA HIS A 488 -28.25 0.72 20.11
C HIS A 488 -27.22 0.82 21.25
N ARG A 489 -25.95 1.07 20.94
CA ARG A 489 -24.84 1.23 21.90
C ARG A 489 -24.67 2.66 22.44
N TYR A 490 -25.32 3.65 21.82
CA TYR A 490 -25.09 5.06 22.13
C TYR A 490 -26.13 5.61 23.12
N GLU A 491 -25.64 6.40 24.08
CA GLU A 491 -26.46 7.18 24.99
C GLU A 491 -27.34 8.19 24.24
N THR A 492 -28.52 8.52 24.81
CA THR A 492 -29.52 9.39 24.17
C THR A 492 -28.99 10.78 23.76
N ASN A 493 -27.97 11.32 24.44
CA ASN A 493 -27.37 12.60 24.06
C ASN A 493 -26.40 12.48 22.87
N ARG A 494 -25.55 11.45 22.86
CA ARG A 494 -24.65 11.18 21.74
C ARG A 494 -25.45 10.91 20.47
N LEU A 495 -26.45 10.04 20.59
CA LEU A 495 -27.42 9.70 19.55
C LEU A 495 -28.14 10.94 19.00
N ARG A 496 -28.54 11.89 19.86
CA ARG A 496 -29.12 13.18 19.45
C ARG A 496 -28.16 13.96 18.57
N ASN A 497 -26.91 14.19 19.00
CA ASN A 497 -25.99 15.02 18.22
C ASN A 497 -25.64 14.38 16.88
N VAL A 498 -25.43 13.06 16.84
CA VAL A 498 -25.18 12.32 15.58
C VAL A 498 -26.39 12.41 14.64
N ALA A 499 -27.62 12.32 15.15
CA ALA A 499 -28.83 12.53 14.34
C ALA A 499 -28.89 13.94 13.74
N ARG A 500 -28.48 14.98 14.50
CA ARG A 500 -28.46 16.38 14.05
C ARG A 500 -27.35 16.66 13.03
N PHE A 501 -26.18 16.05 13.21
CA PHE A 501 -25.07 16.10 12.27
C PHE A 501 -25.48 15.57 10.89
N PHE A 502 -26.05 14.36 10.83
CA PHE A 502 -26.51 13.78 9.57
C PHE A 502 -27.78 14.42 9.02
N ALA A 503 -28.65 14.99 9.87
CA ALA A 503 -29.78 15.83 9.43
C ALA A 503 -29.29 17.02 8.61
N HIS A 504 -28.26 17.72 9.10
CA HIS A 504 -27.66 18.86 8.41
C HIS A 504 -27.00 18.48 7.08
N LEU A 505 -26.28 17.34 7.03
CA LEU A 505 -25.67 16.84 5.79
C LEU A 505 -26.71 16.49 4.71
N LEU A 506 -27.86 15.93 5.09
CA LEU A 506 -28.96 15.65 4.16
C LEU A 506 -29.73 16.94 3.77
N ALA A 507 -29.96 17.84 4.72
CA ALA A 507 -30.64 19.12 4.50
C ALA A 507 -29.88 20.06 3.55
N THR A 508 -28.55 19.99 3.55
CA THR A 508 -27.67 20.81 2.70
C THR A 508 -27.29 20.14 1.38
N ASP A 509 -27.78 18.93 1.10
CA ASP A 509 -27.34 18.07 -0.02
C ASP A 509 -25.81 17.87 -0.05
N ALA A 510 -25.21 17.64 1.11
CA ALA A 510 -23.79 17.31 1.27
C ALA A 510 -23.52 15.81 1.11
N ILE A 511 -24.49 14.95 1.47
CA ILE A 511 -24.49 13.51 1.20
C ILE A 511 -25.77 13.10 0.47
N GLY A 512 -25.71 12.01 -0.28
CA GLY A 512 -26.86 11.51 -1.02
C GLY A 512 -27.93 10.90 -0.12
N TRP A 513 -29.19 11.10 -0.49
CA TRP A 513 -30.36 10.61 0.27
C TRP A 513 -30.52 9.07 0.23
N HIS A 514 -29.71 8.37 -0.57
CA HIS A 514 -29.70 6.91 -0.64
C HIS A 514 -29.24 6.24 0.65
N VAL A 515 -28.50 6.94 1.53
CA VAL A 515 -28.09 6.42 2.85
C VAL A 515 -29.27 6.01 3.73
N LEU A 516 -30.46 6.60 3.51
CA LEU A 516 -31.67 6.25 4.26
C LEU A 516 -32.16 4.81 3.99
N SER A 517 -31.62 4.13 2.97
CA SER A 517 -31.94 2.73 2.64
C SER A 517 -31.58 1.72 3.74
N VAL A 518 -30.67 2.05 4.66
CA VAL A 518 -30.37 1.20 5.82
C VAL A 518 -31.50 1.19 6.87
N ILE A 519 -32.40 2.19 6.82
CA ILE A 519 -33.41 2.40 7.85
C ILE A 519 -34.65 1.55 7.55
N HIS A 520 -34.75 0.42 8.26
CA HIS A 520 -35.91 -0.47 8.22
C HIS A 520 -36.86 -0.15 9.39
N LEU A 521 -38.10 0.21 9.05
CA LEU A 521 -39.12 0.72 9.98
C LEU A 521 -40.25 -0.30 10.16
N ASN A 522 -40.00 -1.31 11.00
CA ASN A 522 -40.90 -2.41 11.30
C ASN A 522 -40.89 -2.76 12.81
N GLU A 523 -41.71 -3.72 13.22
CA GLU A 523 -41.88 -4.04 14.65
C GLU A 523 -40.73 -4.89 15.24
N GLU A 524 -39.95 -5.56 14.39
CA GLU A 524 -39.01 -6.63 14.78
C GLU A 524 -37.55 -6.12 14.84
N GLU A 525 -37.16 -5.23 13.94
CA GLU A 525 -35.79 -4.67 13.85
C GLU A 525 -35.67 -3.27 14.48
N THR A 526 -36.73 -2.46 14.46
CA THR A 526 -36.62 -1.04 14.88
C THR A 526 -36.59 -0.88 16.41
N THR A 527 -35.40 -0.82 16.98
CA THR A 527 -35.14 -0.58 18.42
C THR A 527 -35.68 0.78 18.93
N SER A 528 -35.74 0.96 20.25
CA SER A 528 -36.05 2.25 20.88
C SER A 528 -35.04 3.35 20.51
N SER A 529 -33.74 3.03 20.46
CA SER A 529 -32.70 3.96 20.03
C SER A 529 -32.89 4.37 18.56
N SER A 530 -33.15 3.42 17.66
CA SER A 530 -33.47 3.68 16.25
C SER A 530 -34.66 4.65 16.11
N ARG A 531 -35.73 4.45 16.90
CA ARG A 531 -36.90 5.36 16.94
C ARG A 531 -36.54 6.76 17.42
N ILE A 532 -35.67 6.92 18.43
CA ILE A 532 -35.23 8.24 18.89
C ILE A 532 -34.39 8.93 17.82
N PHE A 533 -33.53 8.20 17.10
CA PHE A 533 -32.68 8.75 16.04
C PHE A 533 -33.49 9.21 14.84
N ILE A 534 -34.34 8.33 14.27
CA ILE A 534 -35.19 8.66 13.12
C ILE A 534 -36.09 9.85 13.47
N LYS A 535 -36.58 9.95 14.70
CA LYS A 535 -37.35 11.10 15.18
C LYS A 535 -36.55 12.40 15.06
N ILE A 536 -35.35 12.43 15.63
CA ILE A 536 -34.53 13.65 15.65
C ILE A 536 -34.04 14.00 14.25
N LEU A 537 -33.59 13.00 13.47
CA LEU A 537 -33.15 13.16 12.09
C LEU A 537 -34.21 13.85 11.23
N PHE A 538 -35.45 13.33 11.22
CA PHE A 538 -36.53 13.92 10.43
C PHE A 538 -37.04 15.25 11.00
N GLN A 539 -36.98 15.47 12.32
CA GLN A 539 -37.36 16.74 12.94
C GLN A 539 -36.36 17.86 12.57
N ASP A 540 -35.06 17.65 12.75
CA ASP A 540 -34.04 18.63 12.38
C ASP A 540 -33.97 18.88 10.85
N ILE A 541 -34.13 17.85 10.00
CA ILE A 541 -34.27 18.05 8.54
C ILE A 541 -35.47 18.95 8.22
N ALA A 542 -36.63 18.71 8.83
CA ALA A 542 -37.83 19.51 8.59
C ALA A 542 -37.70 20.94 9.12
N GLU A 543 -36.90 21.17 10.17
CA GLU A 543 -36.55 22.50 10.68
C GLU A 543 -35.61 23.26 9.70
N GLU A 544 -34.67 22.58 9.03
CA GLU A 544 -33.73 23.25 8.10
C GLU A 544 -34.29 23.47 6.68
N ILE A 545 -34.89 22.45 6.03
CA ILE A 545 -35.40 22.60 4.64
C ILE A 545 -36.89 22.97 4.55
N GLY A 546 -37.65 22.78 5.63
CA GLY A 546 -39.10 22.98 5.66
C GLY A 546 -39.88 21.79 5.11
N MET A 547 -41.01 21.48 5.76
CA MET A 547 -41.82 20.28 5.49
C MET A 547 -42.24 20.09 4.03
N ALA A 548 -42.53 21.19 3.31
CA ALA A 548 -42.93 21.12 1.90
C ALA A 548 -41.79 20.63 0.98
N LYS A 549 -40.53 21.02 1.23
CA LYS A 549 -39.37 20.51 0.48
C LYS A 549 -39.10 19.05 0.83
N LEU A 550 -39.23 18.69 2.11
CA LEU A 550 -39.09 17.31 2.57
C LEU A 550 -40.13 16.39 1.93
N GLN A 551 -41.41 16.80 1.87
CA GLN A 551 -42.45 16.07 1.13
C GLN A 551 -42.12 15.93 -0.36
N ALA A 552 -41.57 16.96 -1.00
CA ALA A 552 -41.17 16.88 -2.41
C ALA A 552 -40.04 15.87 -2.64
N ARG A 553 -38.99 15.88 -1.80
CA ARG A 553 -37.90 14.87 -1.87
C ARG A 553 -38.40 13.45 -1.60
N MET A 554 -39.29 13.26 -0.64
CA MET A 554 -39.91 11.95 -0.34
C MET A 554 -40.84 11.43 -1.46
N LYS A 555 -41.21 12.29 -2.43
CA LYS A 555 -42.01 11.96 -3.61
C LYS A 555 -41.19 11.88 -4.92
N ASP A 556 -39.86 12.04 -4.85
CA ASP A 556 -38.96 11.86 -5.99
C ASP A 556 -38.92 10.38 -6.43
N GLU A 557 -39.13 10.13 -7.72
CA GLU A 557 -39.15 8.78 -8.31
C GLU A 557 -37.78 8.09 -8.25
N ILE A 558 -36.68 8.84 -8.39
CA ILE A 558 -35.31 8.29 -8.40
C ILE A 558 -34.93 7.80 -7.00
N LEU A 559 -35.43 8.46 -5.96
CA LEU A 559 -35.12 8.15 -4.56
C LEU A 559 -36.10 7.14 -3.91
N GLN A 560 -37.24 6.81 -4.54
CA GLN A 560 -38.19 5.82 -4.00
C GLN A 560 -37.56 4.49 -3.56
N PRO A 561 -36.60 3.87 -4.30
CA PRO A 561 -35.99 2.61 -3.88
C PRO A 561 -35.28 2.72 -2.52
N SER A 562 -34.65 3.86 -2.24
CA SER A 562 -33.93 4.12 -0.99
C SER A 562 -34.86 4.41 0.20
N PHE A 563 -36.15 4.67 -0.04
CA PHE A 563 -37.12 4.93 1.02
C PHE A 563 -38.03 3.71 1.32
N LEU A 564 -37.80 2.55 0.69
CA LEU A 564 -38.61 1.35 0.88
C LEU A 564 -38.59 0.83 2.33
N GLY A 565 -37.47 0.96 3.05
CA GLY A 565 -37.39 0.60 4.47
C GLY A 565 -38.16 1.54 5.40
N LEU A 566 -38.26 2.83 5.03
CA LEU A 566 -39.01 3.86 5.77
C LEU A 566 -40.52 3.81 5.48
N PHE A 567 -40.88 3.56 4.22
CA PHE A 567 -42.26 3.46 3.74
C PHE A 567 -42.50 2.07 3.12
N PRO A 568 -42.51 1.00 3.94
CA PRO A 568 -42.73 -0.37 3.50
C PRO A 568 -44.01 -0.51 2.67
N ARG A 569 -43.98 -1.44 1.71
CA ARG A 569 -45.13 -1.81 0.84
C ARG A 569 -45.41 -3.32 0.83
N ASP A 570 -44.69 -4.08 1.66
CA ASP A 570 -44.70 -5.53 1.77
C ASP A 570 -45.92 -6.07 2.55
N ASN A 571 -46.19 -5.49 3.72
CA ASN A 571 -47.07 -6.07 4.73
C ASN A 571 -47.91 -4.99 5.40
N ALA A 572 -49.22 -5.22 5.52
CA ALA A 572 -50.14 -4.32 6.21
C ALA A 572 -49.75 -4.00 7.67
N ARG A 573 -49.00 -4.89 8.35
CA ARG A 573 -48.41 -4.62 9.68
C ARG A 573 -47.33 -3.53 9.60
N ASN A 574 -46.35 -3.71 8.70
CA ASN A 574 -45.21 -2.80 8.53
C ASN A 574 -45.66 -1.42 8.00
N ILE A 575 -46.59 -1.41 7.05
CA ILE A 575 -47.23 -0.17 6.55
C ILE A 575 -47.90 0.60 7.71
N ARG A 576 -48.69 -0.07 8.55
CA ARG A 576 -49.33 0.57 9.73
C ARG A 576 -48.31 1.03 10.77
N PHE A 577 -47.25 0.26 10.99
CA PHE A 577 -46.18 0.63 11.92
C PHE A 577 -45.49 1.93 11.49
N SER A 578 -45.08 2.03 10.22
CA SER A 578 -44.51 3.26 9.64
C SER A 578 -45.48 4.46 9.73
N ILE A 579 -46.75 4.28 9.32
CA ILE A 579 -47.78 5.34 9.39
C ILE A 579 -47.95 5.84 10.83
N ASN A 580 -48.11 4.94 11.79
CA ASN A 580 -48.30 5.28 13.20
C ASN A 580 -47.07 5.98 13.78
N TYR A 581 -45.87 5.46 13.48
CA TYR A 581 -44.60 6.02 13.93
C TYR A 581 -44.40 7.46 13.42
N PHE A 582 -44.44 7.68 12.11
CA PHE A 582 -44.25 9.03 11.54
C PHE A 582 -45.33 10.01 12.04
N THR A 583 -46.57 9.54 12.26
CA THR A 583 -47.63 10.36 12.85
C THR A 583 -47.30 10.75 14.30
N SER A 584 -46.80 9.82 15.11
CA SER A 584 -46.43 10.06 16.53
C SER A 584 -45.28 11.06 16.74
N ILE A 585 -44.43 11.26 15.73
CA ILE A 585 -43.34 12.24 15.75
C ILE A 585 -43.71 13.59 15.11
N GLY A 586 -44.98 13.76 14.70
CA GLY A 586 -45.49 14.98 14.05
C GLY A 586 -45.33 15.02 12.53
N MET A 587 -44.72 13.99 11.92
CA MET A 587 -44.38 13.92 10.50
C MET A 587 -45.41 13.13 9.66
N GLY A 588 -46.67 13.09 10.10
CA GLY A 588 -47.73 12.29 9.47
C GLY A 588 -47.93 12.60 7.98
N ALA A 589 -47.64 13.83 7.53
CA ALA A 589 -47.76 14.25 6.13
C ALA A 589 -46.70 13.62 5.18
N LEU A 590 -45.68 12.91 5.68
CA LEU A 590 -44.83 12.08 4.83
C LEU A 590 -45.52 10.76 4.42
N THR A 591 -46.57 10.36 5.14
CA THR A 591 -47.20 9.02 5.02
C THR A 591 -48.46 8.98 4.15
N GLU A 592 -48.76 10.06 3.43
CA GLU A 592 -49.95 10.20 2.56
C GLU A 592 -50.10 9.01 1.60
N ALA A 593 -49.08 8.75 0.78
CA ALA A 593 -49.09 7.64 -0.18
C ALA A 593 -49.17 6.25 0.49
N SER A 594 -48.55 6.07 1.66
CA SER A 594 -48.64 4.82 2.45
C SER A 594 -50.06 4.58 2.96
N ARG A 595 -50.79 5.64 3.34
CA ARG A 595 -52.19 5.57 3.80
C ARG A 595 -53.14 5.22 2.65
N GLU A 596 -52.91 5.78 1.47
CA GLU A 596 -53.66 5.44 0.25
C GLU A 596 -53.39 4.00 -0.18
N TYR A 597 -52.12 3.58 -0.19
CA TYR A 597 -51.73 2.20 -0.50
C TYR A 597 -52.36 1.18 0.46
N LEU A 598 -52.39 1.48 1.77
CA LEU A 598 -53.03 0.63 2.78
C LEU A 598 -54.56 0.49 2.60
N GLN A 599 -55.23 1.54 2.09
CA GLN A 599 -56.68 1.50 1.81
C GLN A 599 -56.99 0.67 0.56
N ASN A 600 -56.09 0.67 -0.43
CA ASN A 600 -56.24 -0.04 -1.70
C ASN A 600 -55.71 -1.49 -1.66
N MET A 601 -55.05 -1.91 -0.59
CA MET A 601 -54.50 -3.26 -0.44
C MET A 601 -55.62 -4.32 -0.31
N PRO A 602 -55.54 -5.47 -1.03
CA PRO A 602 -56.49 -6.57 -0.87
C PRO A 602 -56.57 -7.07 0.58
N LYS A 603 -57.79 -7.19 1.11
CA LYS A 603 -58.00 -7.74 2.45
C LYS A 603 -57.61 -9.24 2.46
N PRO A 604 -56.82 -9.72 3.44
CA PRO A 604 -56.51 -11.14 3.58
C PRO A 604 -57.80 -11.97 3.64
N ALA A 605 -57.87 -13.01 2.81
CA ALA A 605 -58.96 -13.98 2.90
C ALA A 605 -58.86 -14.74 4.23
N LEU A 606 -59.97 -14.83 4.96
CA LEU A 606 -60.03 -15.65 6.17
C LEU A 606 -59.78 -17.12 5.81
N PRO A 607 -58.88 -17.83 6.51
CA PRO A 607 -58.78 -19.28 6.38
C PRO A 607 -60.15 -19.91 6.66
N ALA A 608 -60.57 -20.86 5.80
CA ALA A 608 -61.77 -21.63 6.08
C ALA A 608 -61.58 -22.40 7.39
N PRO A 609 -62.59 -22.46 8.28
CA PRO A 609 -62.47 -23.20 9.54
C PRO A 609 -62.21 -24.67 9.23
N ALA A 610 -61.23 -25.26 9.93
CA ALA A 610 -60.95 -26.69 9.83
C ALA A 610 -62.19 -27.50 10.21
N ALA A 611 -62.41 -28.64 9.53
CA ALA A 611 -63.47 -29.56 9.87
C ALA A 611 -63.26 -30.09 11.30
N ALA A 612 -64.33 -30.20 12.07
CA ALA A 612 -64.27 -30.65 13.46
C ALA A 612 -64.27 -32.18 13.55
N ASP A 613 -63.23 -32.75 14.16
CA ASP A 613 -63.27 -34.11 14.70
C ASP A 613 -63.67 -34.07 16.18
N SER A 614 -64.90 -34.50 16.45
CA SER A 614 -65.35 -35.04 17.73
C SER A 614 -64.86 -36.50 17.88
N ASP A 615 -64.76 -37.15 19.03
CA ASP A 615 -65.34 -36.88 20.35
C ASP A 615 -64.61 -37.72 21.43
N SER A 616 -64.61 -37.30 22.71
CA SER A 616 -64.64 -38.19 23.91
C SER A 616 -64.40 -37.46 25.25
N ASP A 617 -65.49 -37.21 25.98
CA ASP A 617 -65.50 -36.87 27.42
C ASP A 617 -64.89 -37.98 28.31
N PRO A 618 -64.57 -37.66 29.58
CA PRO A 618 -65.38 -38.26 30.64
C PRO A 618 -66.04 -37.24 31.60
N LYS A 619 -67.30 -37.57 31.94
CA LYS A 619 -68.28 -36.76 32.69
C LYS A 619 -67.86 -36.43 34.14
N GLY A 620 -68.30 -35.26 34.62
CA GLY A 620 -68.26 -34.88 36.05
C GLY A 620 -69.42 -35.45 36.89
N PRO A 621 -69.69 -34.84 38.06
CA PRO A 621 -71.05 -34.30 38.27
C PRO A 621 -71.08 -32.89 38.91
N GLU A 622 -72.26 -32.26 38.84
CA GLU A 622 -72.54 -30.93 39.40
C GLU A 622 -72.65 -30.91 40.94
N SER A 623 -72.44 -29.74 41.56
CA SER A 623 -73.42 -29.17 42.51
C SER A 623 -73.09 -27.74 42.98
N SER A 624 -74.15 -26.99 43.29
CA SER A 624 -74.21 -25.89 44.28
C SER A 624 -73.52 -24.52 44.04
N GLN A 625 -74.35 -23.48 43.82
CA GLN A 625 -74.62 -22.34 44.73
C GLN A 625 -73.43 -21.59 45.42
N SER A 626 -73.44 -20.26 45.64
CA SER A 626 -74.39 -19.19 45.27
C SER A 626 -73.77 -17.79 45.48
N GLN A 627 -74.47 -16.75 45.00
CA GLN A 627 -74.09 -15.32 45.06
C GLN A 627 -73.82 -14.75 46.47
N ARG A 628 -72.86 -13.80 46.55
CA ARG A 628 -72.92 -12.40 47.10
C ARG A 628 -71.52 -11.98 47.57
N HIS A 629 -71.04 -10.74 47.36
CA HIS A 629 -71.68 -9.50 47.83
C HIS A 629 -71.40 -8.25 46.96
N THR A 630 -72.29 -7.27 47.07
CA THR A 630 -72.18 -5.89 46.57
C THR A 630 -71.74 -4.93 47.67
N THR A 631 -70.87 -3.96 47.37
CA THR A 631 -70.80 -2.55 47.85
C THR A 631 -69.44 -1.94 47.44
N SER A 632 -69.35 -0.68 47.02
CA SER A 632 -70.41 0.29 46.67
C SER A 632 -69.90 1.33 45.68
#